data_AF-Q5K8H4-F1
#
_entry.id   AF-Q5K8H4-F1
#
_cell.length_a   1.000
_cell.length_b   1.000
_cell.length_c   1.000
_cell.angle_alpha   90.00
_cell.angle_beta   90.00
_cell.angle_gamma   90.00
#
_symmetry.space_group_name_H-M   'P 1'
#
loop_
_entity.id
_entity.type
_entity.pdbx_description
1 polymer ?
#
loop_
_entity_poly.entity_id
_entity_poly.type
_entity_poly.pdbx_seq_one_letter_code
_entity_poly.pdbx_strand_id
1 'polypeptide(L)'
;MSTRPQGYSLRKDAISSSVPTSSQSPANARLPAHLPLYHRLLFPHHPLGEPLPQFIIGDAPEIDLLNERIYNLIALALRGYILPWYTRFSKDRSLLPSIHSTVIHPIFSPICTRAYDNPERIVKWILRDLLCSVEIHVKVYWEAKAALGGGTLGDRYHARLPLPSVSVSSFPAPHSPVHPTYTLSSEYLTSLSVALMQPTETEEERSPMGLQDLMIREILARAILAGGMRRLCFGWFWYGLILKFLGEPGDPFPWRRWTPQKQDEPKSIHQLVISYTRTITSLFTAIYSAIITLVAMYTAAPPPSPEYEGCTDTWMAVMRIIMGVDGYAGVEAKKWRKRMVWDGVEMVVGLISPILDRIIPHLLSSQLTPKLSFRLIDLAEKLLFPLDGYPGPTPIDPTPAEAAHMRDRAERRIGEIIPRPLRVVFCPEDKDAGRLMEWMSDAGCNAHLVGMILVSLVATLLPDLVDRTDLEDGQL
;
A
#
# COMPACT_ATOMS: atom_id res chain seq x y z
N MET A 1 -79.61 -11.70 -1.59
CA MET A 1 -78.61 -10.61 -1.48
C MET A 1 -79.08 -9.69 -0.36
N SER A 2 -78.41 -9.73 0.80
CA SER A 2 -77.54 -8.66 1.32
C SER A 2 -78.39 -7.50 1.91
N THR A 3 -78.24 -6.99 3.13
CA THR A 3 -77.18 -7.02 4.14
C THR A 3 -77.75 -6.38 5.42
N ARG A 4 -77.22 -6.78 6.59
CA ARG A 4 -77.43 -6.16 7.91
C ARG A 4 -76.21 -5.28 8.24
N PRO A 5 -76.35 -4.24 9.08
CA PRO A 5 -75.26 -3.88 9.99
C PRO A 5 -75.67 -3.97 11.46
N GLN A 6 -74.70 -4.40 12.27
CA GLN A 6 -74.75 -4.66 13.70
C GLN A 6 -74.32 -3.43 14.52
N GLY A 7 -74.79 -3.40 15.77
CA GLY A 7 -74.63 -2.30 16.72
C GLY A 7 -73.38 -2.34 17.59
N TYR A 8 -73.20 -1.22 18.27
CA TYR A 8 -72.15 -0.90 19.23
C TYR A 8 -72.40 -1.57 20.59
N SER A 9 -71.34 -2.05 21.25
CA SER A 9 -71.29 -2.14 22.72
C SER A 9 -69.89 -1.87 23.26
N LEU A 10 -69.85 -1.02 24.29
CA LEU A 10 -68.70 -0.58 25.06
C LEU A 10 -68.30 -1.65 26.08
N ARG A 11 -67.01 -2.00 26.16
CA ARG A 11 -66.46 -2.84 27.23
C ARG A 11 -65.38 -2.09 28.00
N LYS A 12 -65.60 -2.02 29.32
CA LYS A 12 -64.67 -1.60 30.39
C LYS A 12 -63.48 -2.57 30.44
N ASP A 13 -62.28 -2.06 30.68
CA ASP A 13 -61.24 -2.84 31.37
C ASP A 13 -60.45 -1.93 32.34
N ALA A 14 -60.24 -2.48 33.53
CA ALA A 14 -59.64 -1.86 34.70
C ALA A 14 -58.10 -1.98 34.64
N ILE A 15 -57.41 -0.92 35.03
CA ILE A 15 -55.96 -0.89 35.20
C ILE A 15 -55.66 -1.22 36.66
N SER A 16 -55.10 -2.41 36.90
CA SER A 16 -54.48 -2.79 38.18
C SER A 16 -52.98 -2.61 38.09
N SER A 17 -52.42 -1.92 39.08
CA SER A 17 -51.00 -1.70 39.28
C SER A 17 -50.26 -2.97 39.71
N SER A 18 -49.11 -3.27 39.09
CA SER A 18 -48.06 -4.06 39.74
C SER A 18 -46.67 -3.55 39.35
N VAL A 19 -45.84 -3.49 40.38
CA VAL A 19 -44.45 -3.03 40.47
C VAL A 19 -43.53 -3.85 39.53
N PRO A 20 -42.51 -3.26 38.87
CA PRO A 20 -41.55 -4.04 38.10
C PRO A 20 -40.53 -4.71 39.03
N THR A 21 -40.65 -6.02 39.15
CA THR A 21 -39.63 -6.89 39.72
C THR A 21 -38.46 -6.98 38.73
N SER A 22 -37.26 -6.67 39.22
CA SER A 22 -35.97 -6.98 38.59
C SER A 22 -35.96 -8.40 38.00
N SER A 23 -35.86 -8.52 36.68
CA SER A 23 -35.54 -9.78 36.01
C SER A 23 -34.71 -9.58 34.74
N GLN A 24 -33.46 -10.04 34.83
CA GLN A 24 -32.72 -10.77 33.79
C GLN A 24 -32.33 -10.02 32.51
N SER A 25 -31.02 -9.84 32.34
CA SER A 25 -30.38 -9.52 31.06
C SER A 25 -30.77 -10.54 29.98
N PRO A 26 -31.29 -10.14 28.81
CA PRO A 26 -31.62 -11.07 27.75
C PRO A 26 -30.34 -11.44 27.01
N ALA A 27 -29.67 -12.51 27.45
CA ALA A 27 -28.45 -13.04 26.82
C ALA A 27 -28.64 -13.58 25.39
N ASN A 28 -29.79 -13.38 24.74
CA ASN A 28 -30.07 -13.90 23.40
C ASN A 28 -31.11 -13.07 22.60
N ALA A 29 -31.18 -11.76 22.80
CA ALA A 29 -31.91 -10.91 21.85
C ALA A 29 -31.10 -10.84 20.54
N ARG A 30 -31.58 -11.51 19.47
CA ARG A 30 -30.97 -11.35 18.14
C ARG A 30 -31.08 -9.87 17.77
N LEU A 31 -29.93 -9.21 17.62
CA LEU A 31 -29.87 -7.81 17.20
C LEU A 31 -30.68 -7.62 15.90
N PRO A 32 -31.45 -6.53 15.78
CA PRO A 32 -32.27 -6.25 14.61
C PRO A 32 -31.48 -6.38 13.29
N ALA A 33 -32.08 -7.01 12.28
CA ALA A 33 -31.44 -7.25 10.99
C ALA A 33 -31.07 -5.97 10.22
N HIS A 34 -31.68 -4.83 10.57
CA HIS A 34 -31.41 -3.52 9.98
C HIS A 34 -30.10 -2.88 10.49
N LEU A 35 -29.48 -3.40 11.55
CA LEU A 35 -28.21 -2.88 12.03
C LEU A 35 -27.07 -3.22 11.07
N PRO A 36 -26.09 -2.30 10.90
CA PRO A 36 -24.95 -2.54 10.06
C PRO A 36 -24.16 -3.78 10.53
N LEU A 37 -23.49 -4.45 9.60
CA LEU A 37 -22.83 -5.74 9.84
C LEU A 37 -21.81 -5.65 10.98
N TYR A 38 -21.03 -4.57 11.01
CA TYR A 38 -19.99 -4.37 12.01
C TYR A 38 -20.55 -4.28 13.43
N HIS A 39 -21.70 -3.61 13.63
CA HIS A 39 -22.35 -3.52 14.93
C HIS A 39 -22.81 -4.89 15.44
N ARG A 40 -23.24 -5.77 14.55
CA ARG A 40 -23.70 -7.12 14.93
C ARG A 40 -22.57 -8.08 15.27
N LEU A 41 -21.40 -7.92 14.64
CA LEU A 41 -20.27 -8.83 14.79
C LEU A 41 -19.27 -8.37 15.86
N LEU A 42 -18.97 -7.08 15.91
CA LEU A 42 -17.93 -6.50 16.78
C LEU A 42 -18.49 -5.98 18.09
N PHE A 43 -19.72 -5.47 18.07
CA PHE A 43 -20.33 -4.76 19.20
C PHE A 43 -21.68 -5.39 19.62
N PRO A 44 -21.74 -6.70 19.93
CA PRO A 44 -23.01 -7.37 20.22
C PRO A 44 -23.67 -6.89 21.53
N HIS A 45 -22.90 -6.30 22.45
CA HIS A 45 -23.34 -5.85 23.77
C HIS A 45 -23.31 -4.33 23.94
N HIS A 46 -22.98 -3.58 22.89
CA HIS A 46 -22.92 -2.13 22.95
C HIS A 46 -24.33 -1.54 22.90
N PRO A 47 -24.69 -0.58 23.77
CA PRO A 47 -26.00 0.06 23.75
C PRO A 47 -26.21 0.85 22.45
N LEU A 48 -27.42 0.74 21.89
CA LEU A 48 -27.86 1.43 20.68
C LEU A 48 -28.07 2.92 21.01
N GLY A 49 -27.10 3.77 20.68
CA GLY A 49 -27.18 5.23 20.87
C GLY A 49 -25.93 5.86 21.47
N GLU A 50 -25.00 5.06 22.00
CA GLU A 50 -23.67 5.54 22.41
C GLU A 50 -22.71 5.56 21.20
N PRO A 51 -21.80 6.54 21.11
CA PRO A 51 -20.81 6.60 20.04
C PRO A 51 -19.89 5.37 20.13
N LEU A 52 -19.69 4.70 19.00
CA LEU A 52 -18.76 3.57 18.91
C LEU A 52 -17.32 4.06 19.13
N PRO A 53 -16.43 3.20 19.64
CA PRO A 53 -15.01 3.52 19.70
C PRO A 53 -14.50 3.97 18.33
N GLN A 54 -13.86 5.13 18.22
CA GLN A 54 -13.37 5.64 16.95
C GLN A 54 -11.91 5.20 16.71
N PHE A 55 -11.60 4.72 15.50
CA PHE A 55 -10.21 4.44 15.12
C PHE A 55 -9.44 5.73 14.90
N ILE A 56 -10.04 6.67 14.17
CA ILE A 56 -9.54 8.02 13.94
C ILE A 56 -10.34 8.94 14.86
N ILE A 57 -9.67 9.54 15.83
CA ILE A 57 -10.29 10.45 16.79
C ILE A 57 -10.58 11.77 16.07
N GLY A 58 -11.85 12.13 15.92
CA GLY A 58 -12.23 13.42 15.33
C GLY A 58 -13.74 13.63 15.22
N ASP A 59 -14.16 14.89 15.32
CA ASP A 59 -15.57 15.28 15.41
C ASP A 59 -16.22 15.62 14.05
N ALA A 60 -15.52 15.39 12.94
CA ALA A 60 -16.03 15.72 11.62
C ALA A 60 -16.92 14.59 11.07
N PRO A 61 -18.06 14.91 10.40
CA PRO A 61 -18.98 13.89 9.88
C PRO A 61 -18.33 12.98 8.81
N GLU A 62 -17.30 13.47 8.13
CA GLU A 62 -16.51 12.66 7.18
C GLU A 62 -15.65 11.60 7.89
N ILE A 63 -15.18 11.88 9.10
CA ILE A 63 -14.36 10.98 9.93
C ILE A 63 -15.24 9.87 10.49
N ASP A 64 -16.45 10.19 10.95
CA ASP A 64 -17.44 9.19 11.38
C ASP A 64 -17.75 8.20 10.27
N LEU A 65 -18.04 8.70 9.06
CA LEU A 65 -18.28 7.85 7.90
C LEU A 65 -17.06 6.99 7.55
N LEU A 66 -15.84 7.53 7.69
CA LEU A 66 -14.61 6.80 7.43
C LEU A 66 -14.40 5.69 8.46
N ASN A 67 -14.61 5.97 9.75
CA ASN A 67 -14.57 4.99 10.83
C ASN A 67 -15.59 3.87 10.57
N GLU A 68 -16.84 4.19 10.21
CA GLU A 68 -17.86 3.20 9.86
C GLU A 68 -17.44 2.29 8.70
N ARG A 69 -16.81 2.86 7.66
CA ARG A 69 -16.32 2.11 6.48
C ARG A 69 -15.18 1.17 6.85
N ILE A 70 -14.24 1.63 7.67
CA ILE A 70 -13.14 0.80 8.20
C ILE A 70 -13.72 -0.34 9.03
N TYR A 71 -14.67 -0.05 9.92
CA TYR A 71 -15.39 -1.05 10.70
C TYR A 71 -16.10 -2.09 9.85
N ASN A 72 -16.79 -1.65 8.78
CA ASN A 72 -17.45 -2.56 7.85
C ASN A 72 -16.44 -3.49 7.15
N LEU A 73 -15.32 -2.95 6.67
CA LEU A 73 -14.27 -3.74 6.02
C LEU A 73 -13.67 -4.79 6.97
N ILE A 74 -13.38 -4.40 8.21
CA ILE A 74 -12.89 -5.30 9.25
C ILE A 74 -13.92 -6.40 9.54
N ALA A 75 -15.20 -6.03 9.69
CA ALA A 75 -16.26 -6.99 9.97
C ALA A 75 -16.43 -8.02 8.83
N LEU A 76 -16.31 -7.57 7.58
CA LEU A 76 -16.28 -8.45 6.40
C LEU A 76 -15.06 -9.38 6.44
N ALA A 77 -13.87 -8.87 6.79
CA ALA A 77 -12.66 -9.67 6.90
C ALA A 77 -12.74 -10.74 7.99
N LEU A 78 -13.22 -10.39 9.19
CA LEU A 78 -13.38 -11.36 10.27
C LEU A 78 -14.44 -12.42 9.93
N ARG A 79 -15.56 -12.00 9.32
CA ARG A 79 -16.60 -12.93 8.86
C ARG A 79 -16.09 -13.87 7.78
N GLY A 80 -15.33 -13.35 6.82
CA GLY A 80 -14.86 -14.11 5.66
C GLY A 80 -13.68 -15.03 5.98
N TYR A 81 -12.74 -14.58 6.78
CA TYR A 81 -11.47 -15.29 6.98
C TYR A 81 -11.35 -15.99 8.33
N ILE A 82 -12.05 -15.57 9.39
CA ILE A 82 -11.94 -16.17 10.73
C ILE A 82 -13.11 -17.10 11.03
N LEU A 83 -14.33 -16.61 10.83
CA LEU A 83 -15.55 -17.34 11.20
C LEU A 83 -15.68 -18.75 10.57
N PRO A 84 -15.29 -19.00 9.30
CA PRO A 84 -15.49 -20.30 8.65
C PRO A 84 -14.70 -21.45 9.27
N TRP A 85 -13.52 -21.18 9.85
CA TRP A 85 -12.74 -22.21 10.54
C TRP A 85 -12.96 -22.15 12.05
N TYR A 86 -13.14 -20.97 12.65
CA TYR A 86 -13.31 -20.85 14.09
C TYR A 86 -14.58 -21.55 14.60
N THR A 87 -15.69 -21.44 13.85
CA THR A 87 -16.96 -22.11 14.19
C THR A 87 -16.87 -23.64 14.20
N ARG A 88 -15.81 -24.22 13.63
CA ARG A 88 -15.52 -25.66 13.70
C ARG A 88 -14.92 -26.06 15.05
N PHE A 89 -14.24 -25.13 15.73
CA PHE A 89 -13.56 -25.37 17.01
C PHE A 89 -14.38 -24.91 18.21
N SER A 90 -15.07 -23.78 18.12
CA SER A 90 -15.91 -23.25 19.20
C SER A 90 -17.20 -22.62 18.68
N LYS A 91 -18.26 -22.66 19.49
CA LYS A 91 -19.55 -22.02 19.23
C LYS A 91 -19.67 -20.63 19.89
N ASP A 92 -18.64 -20.21 20.61
CA ASP A 92 -18.63 -18.94 21.34
C ASP A 92 -18.58 -17.76 20.38
N ARG A 93 -19.47 -16.79 20.59
CA ARG A 93 -19.57 -15.58 19.76
C ARG A 93 -18.75 -14.41 20.31
N SER A 94 -18.06 -14.60 21.43
CA SER A 94 -17.27 -13.58 22.11
C SER A 94 -15.88 -13.36 21.49
N LEU A 95 -15.39 -14.28 20.64
CA LEU A 95 -14.06 -14.17 20.04
C LEU A 95 -13.92 -12.94 19.14
N LEU A 96 -14.90 -12.65 18.28
CA LEU A 96 -14.81 -11.51 17.36
C LEU A 96 -14.75 -10.16 18.10
N PRO A 97 -15.64 -9.91 19.08
CA PRO A 97 -15.51 -8.76 19.97
C PRO A 97 -14.17 -8.73 20.70
N SER A 98 -13.70 -9.87 21.22
CA SER A 98 -12.41 -9.98 21.93
C SER A 98 -11.24 -9.61 21.00
N ILE A 99 -11.15 -10.18 19.80
CA ILE A 99 -10.12 -9.85 18.80
C ILE A 99 -10.17 -8.36 18.45
N HIS A 100 -11.36 -7.81 18.34
CA HIS A 100 -11.51 -6.40 18.05
C HIS A 100 -10.99 -5.52 19.20
N SER A 101 -11.40 -5.78 20.44
CA SER A 101 -10.99 -4.99 21.61
C SER A 101 -9.53 -5.18 22.00
N THR A 102 -8.97 -6.38 21.84
CA THR A 102 -7.59 -6.70 22.25
C THR A 102 -6.54 -6.39 21.20
N VAL A 103 -6.87 -6.51 19.91
CA VAL A 103 -5.85 -6.47 18.86
C VAL A 103 -6.16 -5.43 17.80
N ILE A 104 -7.36 -5.45 17.22
CA ILE A 104 -7.63 -4.56 16.10
C ILE A 104 -7.70 -3.11 16.56
N HIS A 105 -8.48 -2.82 17.60
CA HIS A 105 -8.62 -1.46 18.11
C HIS A 105 -7.29 -0.89 18.63
N PRO A 106 -6.55 -1.57 19.53
CA PRO A 106 -5.32 -1.02 20.09
C PRO A 106 -4.18 -0.86 19.07
N ILE A 107 -4.13 -1.69 18.02
CA ILE A 107 -3.10 -1.59 16.98
C ILE A 107 -3.49 -0.56 15.92
N PHE A 108 -4.71 -0.63 15.39
CA PHE A 108 -5.10 0.22 14.26
C PHE A 108 -5.46 1.65 14.69
N SER A 109 -6.05 1.86 15.87
CA SER A 109 -6.43 3.21 16.32
C SER A 109 -5.24 4.18 16.38
N PRO A 110 -4.09 3.86 17.04
CA PRO A 110 -2.95 4.77 17.05
C PRO A 110 -2.33 4.95 15.68
N ILE A 111 -2.26 3.89 14.85
CA ILE A 111 -1.73 3.98 13.48
C ILE A 111 -2.59 4.90 12.62
N CYS A 112 -3.91 4.70 12.63
CA CYS A 112 -4.85 5.47 11.82
C CYS A 112 -4.92 6.92 12.29
N THR A 113 -4.97 7.17 13.59
CA THR A 113 -4.98 8.53 14.15
C THR A 113 -3.69 9.27 13.80
N ARG A 114 -2.51 8.65 13.99
CA ARG A 114 -1.23 9.27 13.62
C ARG A 114 -1.08 9.52 12.13
N ALA A 115 -1.54 8.59 11.30
CA ALA A 115 -1.53 8.75 9.85
C ALA A 115 -2.42 9.91 9.39
N TYR A 116 -3.52 10.16 10.12
CA TYR A 116 -4.43 11.27 9.85
C TYR A 116 -3.87 12.61 10.35
N ASP A 117 -3.33 12.65 11.57
CA ASP A 117 -2.81 13.87 12.19
C ASP A 117 -1.52 14.35 11.54
N ASN A 118 -0.64 13.41 11.14
CA ASN A 118 0.69 13.71 10.60
C ASN A 118 0.91 13.04 9.23
N PRO A 119 0.16 13.43 8.17
CA PRO A 119 0.31 12.86 6.83
C PRO A 119 1.71 13.11 6.24
N GLU A 120 2.41 14.15 6.72
CA GLU A 120 3.77 14.51 6.32
C GLU A 120 4.80 13.38 6.54
N ARG A 121 4.59 12.53 7.56
CA ARG A 121 5.47 11.37 7.82
C ARG A 121 5.36 10.32 6.72
N ILE A 122 4.15 10.07 6.23
CA ILE A 122 3.91 9.13 5.12
C ILE A 122 4.51 9.72 3.83
N VAL A 123 4.33 11.02 3.60
CA VAL A 123 4.95 11.74 2.46
C VAL A 123 6.47 11.58 2.49
N LYS A 124 7.10 11.81 3.65
CA LYS A 124 8.54 11.65 3.86
C LYS A 124 9.00 10.22 3.59
N TRP A 125 8.29 9.23 4.13
CA TRP A 125 8.60 7.82 3.91
C TRP A 125 8.54 7.45 2.41
N ILE A 126 7.51 7.91 1.68
CA ILE A 126 7.40 7.67 0.24
C ILE A 126 8.55 8.32 -0.53
N LEU A 127 8.84 9.59 -0.24
CA LEU A 127 9.80 10.40 -1.02
C LEU A 127 11.26 10.11 -0.67
N ARG A 128 11.55 9.53 0.50
CA ARG A 128 12.92 9.30 0.97
C ARG A 128 13.18 7.84 1.29
N ASP A 129 12.52 7.29 2.29
CA ASP A 129 12.90 5.99 2.86
C ASP A 129 12.57 4.82 1.93
N LEU A 130 11.41 4.86 1.28
CA LEU A 130 11.01 3.87 0.28
C LEU A 130 11.96 3.89 -0.92
N LEU A 131 12.27 5.08 -1.44
CA LEU A 131 13.15 5.24 -2.58
C LEU A 131 14.60 4.87 -2.24
N CYS A 132 15.09 5.25 -1.06
CA CYS A 132 16.39 4.84 -0.55
C CYS A 132 16.48 3.30 -0.43
N SER A 133 15.42 2.65 0.06
CA SER A 133 15.35 1.18 0.12
C SER A 133 15.46 0.54 -1.26
N VAL A 134 14.80 1.13 -2.27
CA VAL A 134 14.91 0.69 -3.68
C VAL A 134 16.32 0.95 -4.22
N GLU A 135 16.91 2.12 -3.94
CA GLU A 135 18.27 2.48 -4.36
C GLU A 135 19.29 1.45 -3.88
N ILE A 136 19.29 1.19 -2.57
CA ILE A 136 20.17 0.21 -1.92
C ILE A 136 19.93 -1.17 -2.53
N HIS A 137 18.67 -1.57 -2.68
CA HIS A 137 18.33 -2.88 -3.22
C HIS A 137 18.85 -3.09 -4.66
N VAL A 138 18.59 -2.14 -5.56
CA VAL A 138 19.01 -2.25 -6.97
C VAL A 138 20.53 -2.24 -7.07
N LYS A 139 21.20 -1.39 -6.29
CA LYS A 139 22.66 -1.34 -6.24
C LYS A 139 23.26 -2.67 -5.79
N VAL A 140 22.83 -3.19 -4.64
CA VAL A 140 23.30 -4.45 -4.08
C VAL A 140 22.97 -5.63 -5.00
N TYR A 141 21.81 -5.60 -5.67
CA TYR A 141 21.44 -6.61 -6.67
C TYR A 141 22.46 -6.69 -7.80
N TRP A 142 22.83 -5.56 -8.41
CA TRP A 142 23.80 -5.55 -9.50
C TRP A 142 25.20 -5.92 -9.03
N GLU A 143 25.62 -5.47 -7.85
CA GLU A 143 26.90 -5.86 -7.25
C GLU A 143 26.95 -7.36 -6.94
N ALA A 144 25.86 -7.95 -6.44
CA ALA A 144 25.74 -9.39 -6.20
C ALA A 144 25.78 -10.19 -7.50
N LYS A 145 25.14 -9.68 -8.55
CA LYS A 145 25.11 -10.31 -9.86
C LYS A 145 26.49 -10.27 -10.54
N ALA A 146 27.19 -9.15 -10.44
CA ALA A 146 28.55 -8.98 -10.99
C ALA A 146 29.61 -9.81 -10.25
N ALA A 147 29.35 -10.18 -9.00
CA ALA A 147 30.29 -10.93 -8.18
C ALA A 147 30.59 -12.31 -8.76
N LEU A 148 31.86 -12.59 -9.03
CA LEU A 148 32.34 -13.92 -9.38
C LEU A 148 32.39 -14.76 -8.10
N GLY A 149 31.55 -15.78 -7.98
CA GLY A 149 31.48 -16.66 -6.82
C GLY A 149 30.51 -17.82 -7.03
N GLY A 150 30.72 -18.91 -6.30
CA GLY A 150 29.76 -20.02 -6.23
C GLY A 150 28.51 -19.66 -5.41
N GLY A 151 27.43 -20.41 -5.58
CA GLY A 151 26.16 -20.21 -4.85
C GLY A 151 25.08 -19.52 -5.69
N THR A 152 23.89 -19.36 -5.10
CA THR A 152 22.76 -18.70 -5.77
C THR A 152 22.93 -17.18 -5.77
N LEU A 153 22.15 -16.46 -6.59
CA LEU A 153 22.15 -14.98 -6.57
C LEU A 153 21.74 -14.45 -5.18
N GLY A 154 20.76 -15.09 -4.56
CA GLY A 154 20.32 -14.77 -3.19
C GLY A 154 21.44 -14.87 -2.17
N ASP A 155 22.33 -15.87 -2.26
CA ASP A 155 23.45 -16.03 -1.31
C ASP A 155 24.45 -14.88 -1.43
N ARG A 156 24.78 -14.51 -2.67
CA ARG A 156 25.69 -13.37 -2.97
C ARG A 156 25.07 -12.04 -2.56
N TYR A 157 23.75 -11.92 -2.63
CA TYR A 157 23.02 -10.74 -2.14
C TYR A 157 23.03 -10.67 -0.62
N HIS A 158 22.63 -11.76 0.06
CA HIS A 158 22.55 -11.82 1.51
C HIS A 158 23.92 -11.60 2.18
N ALA A 159 25.00 -12.09 1.58
CA ALA A 159 26.36 -11.83 2.06
C ALA A 159 26.75 -10.34 2.04
N ARG A 160 26.10 -9.52 1.21
CA ARG A 160 26.35 -8.06 1.12
C ARG A 160 25.44 -7.28 2.06
N LEU A 161 24.19 -7.69 2.16
CA LEU A 161 23.18 -7.02 2.98
C LEU A 161 22.42 -8.04 3.85
N PRO A 162 23.05 -8.54 4.92
CA PRO A 162 22.38 -9.43 5.86
C PRO A 162 21.38 -8.63 6.69
N LEU A 163 20.11 -9.02 6.66
CA LEU A 163 19.03 -8.37 7.41
C LEU A 163 18.43 -9.34 8.42
N PRO A 164 18.20 -8.93 9.70
CA PRO A 164 17.53 -9.77 10.69
C PRO A 164 16.10 -10.18 10.29
N SER A 165 15.45 -9.35 9.47
CA SER A 165 14.12 -9.60 8.94
C SER A 165 14.08 -10.70 7.88
N VAL A 166 15.22 -11.24 7.45
CA VAL A 166 15.32 -12.25 6.40
C VAL A 166 16.08 -13.47 6.91
N SER A 167 15.54 -14.66 6.65
CA SER A 167 16.17 -15.93 6.98
C SER A 167 16.24 -16.85 5.77
N VAL A 168 17.12 -17.85 5.85
CA VAL A 168 17.14 -18.96 4.88
C VAL A 168 15.79 -19.68 4.95
N SER A 169 15.23 -20.02 3.79
CA SER A 169 13.98 -20.77 3.72
C SER A 169 14.14 -22.17 4.32
N SER A 170 13.10 -22.68 4.99
CA SER A 170 13.12 -24.03 5.58
C SER A 170 13.28 -25.16 4.55
N PHE A 171 12.88 -24.90 3.29
CA PHE A 171 13.01 -25.82 2.17
C PHE A 171 13.61 -25.08 0.97
N PRO A 172 14.92 -24.80 0.98
CA PRO A 172 15.55 -24.09 -0.12
C PRO A 172 15.64 -25.01 -1.32
N ALA A 173 14.99 -24.63 -2.42
CA ALA A 173 15.15 -25.31 -3.70
C ALA A 173 15.92 -24.37 -4.65
N PRO A 174 17.21 -24.63 -4.91
CA PRO A 174 18.02 -23.80 -5.79
C PRO A 174 17.33 -23.65 -7.14
N HIS A 175 17.22 -22.41 -7.63
CA HIS A 175 16.59 -22.07 -8.92
C HIS A 175 15.09 -22.40 -9.02
N SER A 176 14.41 -22.73 -7.91
CA SER A 176 12.96 -22.90 -7.91
C SER A 176 12.26 -21.53 -7.84
N PRO A 177 11.39 -21.19 -8.81
CA PRO A 177 10.58 -19.98 -8.75
C PRO A 177 9.50 -20.05 -7.65
N VAL A 178 9.27 -21.24 -7.07
CA VAL A 178 8.21 -21.48 -6.07
C VAL A 178 8.74 -21.42 -4.64
N HIS A 179 9.99 -21.86 -4.43
CA HIS A 179 10.65 -21.93 -3.13
C HIS A 179 11.95 -21.13 -3.16
N PRO A 180 11.90 -19.82 -2.84
CA PRO A 180 13.10 -18.98 -2.86
C PRO A 180 14.09 -19.40 -1.77
N THR A 181 15.38 -19.15 -2.01
CA THR A 181 16.45 -19.44 -1.05
C THR A 181 16.28 -18.66 0.26
N TYR A 182 15.83 -17.41 0.16
CA TYR A 182 15.61 -16.51 1.31
C TYR A 182 14.14 -16.09 1.37
N THR A 183 13.62 -16.03 2.59
CA THR A 183 12.26 -15.57 2.90
C THR A 183 12.30 -14.65 4.12
N LEU A 184 11.21 -13.92 4.37
CA LEU A 184 11.09 -13.16 5.60
C LEU A 184 11.19 -14.09 6.82
N SER A 185 11.95 -13.66 7.82
CA SER A 185 12.19 -14.43 9.04
C SER A 185 10.90 -14.56 9.85
N SER A 186 10.48 -15.80 10.10
CA SER A 186 9.32 -16.11 10.94
C SER A 186 9.53 -15.61 12.38
N GLU A 187 10.77 -15.68 12.88
CA GLU A 187 11.14 -15.21 14.22
C GLU A 187 11.03 -13.68 14.31
N TYR A 188 11.50 -12.97 13.28
CA TYR A 188 11.35 -11.53 13.20
C TYR A 188 9.88 -11.10 13.15
N LEU A 189 9.06 -11.76 12.32
CA LEU A 189 7.63 -11.43 12.24
C LEU A 189 6.87 -11.75 13.54
N THR A 190 7.30 -12.79 14.27
CA THR A 190 6.72 -13.15 15.57
C THR A 190 7.12 -12.15 16.65
N SER A 191 8.39 -11.71 16.69
CA SER A 191 8.82 -10.67 17.62
C SER A 191 8.17 -9.33 17.31
N LEU A 192 8.04 -8.97 16.03
CA LEU A 192 7.30 -7.79 15.60
C LEU A 192 5.83 -7.87 16.02
N SER A 193 5.15 -9.01 15.88
CA SER A 193 3.76 -9.12 16.32
C SER A 193 3.59 -9.00 17.84
N VAL A 194 4.56 -9.48 18.64
CA VAL A 194 4.59 -9.21 20.09
C VAL A 194 4.73 -7.72 20.35
N ALA A 195 5.68 -7.06 19.70
CA ALA A 195 5.92 -5.63 19.88
C ALA A 195 4.69 -4.79 19.50
N LEU A 196 4.00 -5.15 18.40
CA LEU A 196 2.76 -4.51 17.96
C LEU A 196 1.61 -4.70 18.94
N MET A 197 1.54 -5.83 19.64
CA MET A 197 0.50 -6.11 20.63
C MET A 197 0.77 -5.47 22.01
N GLN A 198 2.00 -5.01 22.27
CA GLN A 198 2.41 -4.43 23.56
C GLN A 198 2.72 -2.91 23.51
N PRO A 199 1.92 -2.05 22.86
CA PRO A 199 2.27 -0.64 22.73
C PRO A 199 2.05 0.17 24.02
N THR A 200 1.40 -0.38 25.07
CA THR A 200 0.91 0.45 26.20
C THR A 200 1.04 -0.15 27.60
N GLU A 201 1.61 -1.34 27.78
CA GLU A 201 1.83 -1.89 29.13
C GLU A 201 3.22 -1.45 29.63
N THR A 202 3.27 -0.65 30.69
CA THR A 202 4.45 -0.51 31.55
C THR A 202 4.86 -1.89 32.07
N GLU A 203 6.17 -2.16 32.23
CA GLU A 203 6.68 -3.50 32.59
C GLU A 203 6.01 -4.12 33.84
N GLU A 204 5.48 -3.28 34.73
CA GLU A 204 4.78 -3.65 35.97
C GLU A 204 3.35 -4.20 35.77
N GLU A 205 2.67 -3.88 34.67
CA GLU A 205 1.31 -4.37 34.35
C GLU A 205 1.31 -5.57 33.39
N ARG A 206 2.50 -6.08 33.03
CA ARG A 206 2.68 -7.16 32.06
C ARG A 206 2.05 -8.46 32.56
N SER A 207 0.80 -8.68 32.19
CA SER A 207 0.11 -9.93 32.46
C SER A 207 0.71 -11.05 31.58
N PRO A 208 0.83 -12.29 32.09
CA PRO A 208 1.29 -13.40 31.25
C PRO A 208 0.33 -13.55 30.07
N MET A 209 0.87 -13.51 28.85
CA MET A 209 0.10 -13.64 27.61
C MET A 209 -0.83 -14.85 27.70
N GLY A 210 -2.14 -14.60 27.61
CA GLY A 210 -3.13 -15.66 27.64
C GLY A 210 -3.03 -16.55 26.39
N LEU A 211 -3.70 -17.70 26.41
CA LEU A 211 -3.77 -18.58 25.23
C LEU A 211 -4.35 -17.86 24.01
N GLN A 212 -5.33 -16.98 24.22
CA GLN A 212 -5.94 -16.17 23.16
C GLN A 212 -4.91 -15.21 22.55
N ASP A 213 -4.11 -14.54 23.37
CA ASP A 213 -3.09 -13.59 22.91
C ASP A 213 -1.98 -14.30 22.13
N LEU A 214 -1.57 -15.50 22.57
CA LEU A 214 -0.62 -16.34 21.82
C LEU A 214 -1.18 -16.75 20.46
N MET A 215 -2.46 -17.14 20.39
CA MET A 215 -3.12 -17.46 19.13
C MET A 215 -3.17 -16.24 18.21
N ILE A 216 -3.50 -15.06 18.75
CA ILE A 216 -3.64 -13.86 17.93
C ILE A 216 -2.27 -13.37 17.44
N ARG A 217 -1.23 -13.43 18.28
CA ARG A 217 0.16 -13.17 17.90
C ARG A 217 0.57 -14.02 16.71
N GLU A 218 0.25 -15.31 16.76
CA GLU A 218 0.58 -16.28 15.72
C GLU A 218 -0.19 -16.02 14.41
N ILE A 219 -1.47 -15.69 14.51
CA ILE A 219 -2.29 -15.30 13.36
C ILE A 219 -1.73 -14.02 12.72
N LEU A 220 -1.39 -13.01 13.53
CA LEU A 220 -0.83 -11.76 13.05
C LEU A 220 0.52 -11.97 12.35
N ALA A 221 1.44 -12.72 12.98
CA ALA A 221 2.75 -13.01 12.43
C ALA A 221 2.68 -13.86 11.15
N ARG A 222 1.96 -14.98 11.18
CA ARG A 222 2.01 -15.97 10.09
C ARG A 222 0.93 -15.80 9.03
N ALA A 223 -0.30 -15.52 9.43
CA ALA A 223 -1.40 -15.40 8.47
C ALA A 223 -1.42 -14.03 7.80
N ILE A 224 -1.21 -12.96 8.57
CA ILE A 224 -1.31 -11.57 8.06
C ILE A 224 0.03 -11.09 7.52
N LEU A 225 1.05 -10.98 8.38
CA LEU A 225 2.34 -10.41 7.99
C LEU A 225 3.08 -11.33 7.01
N ALA A 226 3.35 -12.59 7.36
CA ALA A 226 4.06 -13.50 6.46
C ALA A 226 3.23 -13.79 5.20
N GLY A 227 1.93 -14.04 5.34
CA GLY A 227 1.03 -14.30 4.21
C GLY A 227 0.94 -13.12 3.23
N GLY A 228 0.74 -11.91 3.74
CA GLY A 228 0.62 -10.69 2.93
C GLY A 228 1.94 -10.31 2.26
N MET A 229 3.05 -10.38 2.99
CA MET A 229 4.36 -9.98 2.48
C MET A 229 5.00 -11.01 1.55
N ARG A 230 4.62 -12.29 1.65
CA ARG A 230 5.15 -13.37 0.78
C ARG A 230 4.96 -13.06 -0.70
N ARG A 231 3.81 -12.51 -1.10
CA ARG A 231 3.52 -12.20 -2.51
C ARG A 231 4.40 -11.08 -3.06
N LEU A 232 4.73 -10.09 -2.22
CA LEU A 232 5.62 -8.99 -2.57
C LEU A 232 7.06 -9.46 -2.87
N CYS A 233 7.46 -10.62 -2.35
CA CYS A 233 8.76 -11.20 -2.65
C CYS A 233 8.84 -11.69 -4.10
N PHE A 234 7.73 -12.05 -4.75
CA PHE A 234 7.78 -12.61 -6.10
C PHE A 234 7.72 -11.53 -7.19
N GLY A 235 8.58 -11.65 -8.21
CA GLY A 235 8.62 -10.69 -9.33
C GLY A 235 7.30 -10.53 -10.09
N TRP A 236 6.52 -11.60 -10.21
CA TRP A 236 5.23 -11.57 -10.89
C TRP A 236 4.24 -10.57 -10.27
N PHE A 237 4.32 -10.35 -8.95
CA PHE A 237 3.48 -9.38 -8.27
C PHE A 237 3.74 -7.97 -8.80
N TRP A 238 5.03 -7.60 -8.91
CA TRP A 238 5.46 -6.31 -9.42
C TRP A 238 5.12 -6.14 -10.90
N TYR A 239 5.30 -7.17 -11.72
CA TYR A 239 4.91 -7.12 -13.14
C TYR A 239 3.41 -6.92 -13.31
N GLY A 240 2.60 -7.62 -12.52
CA GLY A 240 1.16 -7.43 -12.49
C GLY A 240 0.76 -6.03 -12.01
N LEU A 241 1.47 -5.48 -11.02
CA LEU A 241 1.25 -4.12 -10.53
C LEU A 241 1.55 -3.08 -11.62
N ILE A 242 2.68 -3.22 -12.30
CA ILE A 242 3.10 -2.38 -13.43
C ILE A 242 2.04 -2.42 -14.53
N LEU A 243 1.59 -3.61 -14.96
CA LEU A 243 0.57 -3.76 -16.00
C LEU A 243 -0.78 -3.16 -15.59
N LYS A 244 -1.18 -3.27 -14.32
CA LYS A 244 -2.42 -2.65 -13.82
C LYS A 244 -2.37 -1.12 -13.86
N PHE A 245 -1.23 -0.52 -13.57
CA PHE A 245 -1.08 0.94 -13.60
C PHE A 245 -0.85 1.49 -15.00
N LEU A 246 -0.10 0.77 -15.84
CA LEU A 246 0.30 1.25 -17.16
C LEU A 246 -0.61 0.75 -18.30
N GLY A 247 -1.45 -0.26 -18.07
CA GLY A 247 -2.27 -0.93 -19.09
C GLY A 247 -1.53 -2.05 -19.83
N GLU A 248 -2.24 -2.75 -20.72
CA GLU A 248 -1.67 -3.80 -21.56
C GLU A 248 -0.82 -3.19 -22.70
N PRO A 249 0.16 -3.92 -23.25
CA PRO A 249 0.94 -3.45 -24.40
C PRO A 249 0.00 -3.18 -25.59
N GLY A 250 0.20 -2.03 -26.23
CA GLY A 250 -0.68 -1.54 -27.30
C GLY A 250 -1.90 -0.74 -26.86
N ASP A 251 -2.26 -0.74 -25.57
CA ASP A 251 -3.35 0.11 -25.07
C ASP A 251 -2.96 1.59 -25.13
N PRO A 252 -3.89 2.51 -25.44
CA PRO A 252 -3.62 3.93 -25.38
C PRO A 252 -3.18 4.34 -23.96
N PHE A 253 -2.11 5.13 -23.85
CA PHE A 253 -1.67 5.61 -22.55
C PHE A 253 -2.74 6.50 -21.92
N PRO A 254 -3.08 6.30 -20.63
CA PRO A 254 -4.16 7.06 -19.99
C PRO A 254 -3.89 8.57 -19.94
N TRP A 255 -2.62 9.00 -19.97
CA TRP A 255 -2.23 10.41 -20.01
C TRP A 255 -1.96 10.95 -21.43
N ARG A 256 -1.91 10.11 -22.47
CA ARG A 256 -1.70 10.58 -23.85
C ARG A 256 -3.05 10.84 -24.50
N ARG A 257 -3.39 12.12 -24.67
CA ARG A 257 -4.60 12.52 -25.39
C ARG A 257 -4.51 12.00 -26.84
N TRP A 258 -5.35 11.02 -27.18
CA TRP A 258 -5.40 10.45 -28.52
C TRP A 258 -5.85 11.54 -29.51
N THR A 259 -4.95 11.95 -30.39
CA THR A 259 -5.32 12.70 -31.58
C THR A 259 -5.72 11.68 -32.65
N PRO A 260 -6.97 11.66 -33.12
CA PRO A 260 -7.37 10.74 -34.17
C PRO A 260 -6.46 10.94 -35.38
N GLN A 261 -5.96 9.83 -35.92
CA GLN A 261 -5.11 9.81 -37.10
C GLN A 261 -5.93 10.32 -38.28
N LYS A 262 -5.79 11.62 -38.57
CA LYS A 262 -6.51 12.25 -39.67
C LYS A 262 -5.89 11.72 -40.96
N GLN A 263 -6.70 11.06 -41.80
CA GLN A 263 -6.30 10.68 -43.16
C GLN A 263 -5.73 11.91 -43.87
N ASP A 264 -4.53 11.77 -44.44
CA ASP A 264 -3.82 12.85 -45.11
C ASP A 264 -4.49 13.18 -46.44
N GLU A 265 -5.59 13.93 -46.39
CA GLU A 265 -6.06 14.68 -47.56
C GLU A 265 -5.05 15.80 -47.88
N PRO A 266 -4.80 16.12 -49.16
CA PRO A 266 -3.90 17.19 -49.55
C PRO A 266 -4.42 18.53 -49.02
N LYS A 267 -3.80 19.03 -47.95
CA LYS A 267 -4.17 20.30 -47.31
C LYS A 267 -3.75 21.45 -48.23
N SER A 268 -4.69 22.34 -48.56
CA SER A 268 -4.39 23.59 -49.26
C SER A 268 -3.39 24.43 -48.45
N ILE A 269 -2.52 25.21 -49.12
CA ILE A 269 -1.47 26.04 -48.48
C ILE A 269 -2.05 26.92 -47.36
N HIS A 270 -3.25 27.47 -47.58
CA HIS A 270 -3.96 28.26 -46.57
C HIS A 270 -4.34 27.44 -45.33
N GLN A 271 -4.76 26.17 -45.52
CA GLN A 271 -5.05 25.25 -44.41
C GLN A 271 -3.79 24.85 -43.66
N LEU A 272 -2.65 24.71 -44.37
CA LEU A 272 -1.36 24.43 -43.78
C LEU A 272 -0.91 25.59 -42.87
N VAL A 273 -0.94 26.82 -43.38
CA VAL A 273 -0.59 28.02 -42.60
C VAL A 273 -1.47 28.16 -41.36
N ILE A 274 -2.80 28.01 -41.50
CA ILE A 274 -3.73 28.06 -40.36
C ILE A 274 -3.44 26.94 -39.34
N SER A 275 -3.10 25.73 -39.79
CA SER A 275 -2.75 24.64 -38.87
C SER A 275 -1.46 24.92 -38.10
N TYR A 276 -0.46 25.51 -38.75
CA TYR A 276 0.79 25.89 -38.09
C TYR A 276 0.57 27.01 -37.08
N THR A 277 -0.16 28.07 -37.46
CA THR A 277 -0.48 29.16 -36.52
C THR A 277 -1.28 28.65 -35.33
N ARG A 278 -2.27 27.76 -35.53
CA ARG A 278 -3.04 27.17 -34.43
C ARG A 278 -2.18 26.29 -33.52
N THR A 279 -1.24 25.53 -34.09
CA THR A 279 -0.32 24.67 -33.32
C THR A 279 0.67 25.50 -32.51
N ILE A 280 1.18 26.59 -33.10
CA ILE A 280 2.09 27.52 -32.42
C ILE A 280 1.33 28.25 -31.31
N THR A 281 0.14 28.78 -31.58
CA THR A 281 -0.69 29.42 -30.54
C THR A 281 -1.07 28.43 -29.45
N SER A 282 -1.44 27.18 -29.79
CA SER A 282 -1.77 26.17 -28.77
C SER A 282 -0.55 25.82 -27.91
N LEU A 283 0.63 25.71 -28.51
CA LEU A 283 1.89 25.50 -27.80
C LEU A 283 2.18 26.66 -26.84
N PHE A 284 2.09 27.90 -27.29
CA PHE A 284 2.30 29.07 -26.43
C PHE A 284 1.27 29.14 -25.30
N THR A 285 -0.01 28.88 -25.57
CA THR A 285 -1.04 28.83 -24.51
C THR A 285 -0.80 27.69 -23.53
N ALA A 286 -0.33 26.52 -24.00
CA ALA A 286 -0.01 25.39 -23.14
C ALA A 286 1.17 25.71 -22.23
N ILE A 287 2.25 26.28 -22.78
CA ILE A 287 3.42 26.73 -22.02
C ILE A 287 3.01 27.79 -21.00
N TYR A 288 2.25 28.81 -21.41
CA TYR A 288 1.75 29.85 -20.52
C TYR A 288 0.89 29.28 -19.40
N SER A 289 -0.04 28.38 -19.72
CA SER A 289 -0.88 27.71 -18.71
C SER A 289 -0.04 26.84 -17.77
N ALA A 290 1.00 26.16 -18.26
CA ALA A 290 1.90 25.36 -17.45
C ALA A 290 2.71 26.25 -16.49
N ILE A 291 3.21 27.40 -16.96
CA ILE A 291 3.91 28.38 -16.13
C ILE A 291 2.98 28.94 -15.05
N ILE A 292 1.75 29.34 -15.41
CA ILE A 292 0.77 29.81 -14.40
C ILE A 292 0.49 28.73 -13.39
N THR A 293 0.27 27.49 -13.83
CA THR A 293 -0.02 26.37 -12.91
C THR A 293 1.17 26.12 -11.99
N LEU A 294 2.39 26.15 -12.53
CA LEU A 294 3.62 26.00 -11.74
C LEU A 294 3.76 27.12 -10.70
N VAL A 295 3.54 28.37 -11.11
CA VAL A 295 3.60 29.53 -10.20
C VAL A 295 2.51 29.43 -9.14
N ALA A 296 1.28 29.09 -9.53
CA ALA A 296 0.17 28.90 -8.60
C ALA A 296 0.47 27.80 -7.58
N MET A 297 1.00 26.66 -8.02
CA MET A 297 1.43 25.56 -7.15
C MET A 297 2.57 25.99 -6.22
N TYR A 298 3.56 26.71 -6.74
CA TYR A 298 4.66 27.21 -5.93
C TYR A 298 4.20 28.22 -4.87
N THR A 299 3.26 29.10 -5.21
CA THR A 299 2.69 30.08 -4.26
C THR A 299 1.78 29.43 -3.22
N ALA A 300 1.10 28.33 -3.58
CA ALA A 300 0.24 27.59 -2.67
C ALA A 300 1.02 26.63 -1.76
N ALA A 301 2.23 26.22 -2.16
CA ALA A 301 3.06 25.32 -1.38
C ALA A 301 3.55 25.99 -0.08
N PRO A 302 3.67 25.24 1.03
CA PRO A 302 4.23 25.75 2.29
C PRO A 302 5.69 26.21 2.12
N PRO A 303 6.24 27.01 3.05
CA PRO A 303 7.65 27.38 3.02
C PRO A 303 8.55 26.13 3.02
N PRO A 304 9.78 26.23 2.50
CA PRO A 304 10.70 25.09 2.44
C PRO A 304 10.97 24.57 3.85
N SER A 305 10.72 23.28 4.07
CA SER A 305 11.06 22.60 5.31
C SER A 305 12.38 21.83 5.13
N PRO A 306 13.24 21.77 6.16
CA PRO A 306 14.51 21.03 6.08
C PRO A 306 14.29 19.52 5.93
N GLU A 307 13.09 19.02 6.21
CA GLU A 307 12.77 17.59 6.11
C GLU A 307 12.72 17.06 4.68
N TYR A 308 12.43 17.92 3.71
CA TYR A 308 12.30 17.55 2.29
C TYR A 308 13.48 18.03 1.44
N GLU A 309 14.52 18.60 2.07
CA GLU A 309 15.73 19.03 1.38
C GLU A 309 16.45 17.82 0.74
N GLY A 310 16.69 17.90 -0.57
CA GLY A 310 17.33 16.84 -1.33
C GLY A 310 16.40 15.67 -1.65
N CYS A 311 15.06 15.83 -1.57
CA CYS A 311 14.16 14.74 -1.97
C CYS A 311 14.31 14.41 -3.46
N THR A 312 14.60 15.41 -4.30
CA THR A 312 14.93 15.18 -5.71
C THR A 312 16.21 14.36 -5.90
N ASP A 313 17.18 14.47 -5.01
CA ASP A 313 18.46 13.78 -5.16
C ASP A 313 18.28 12.27 -4.98
N THR A 314 17.43 11.85 -4.04
CA THR A 314 17.06 10.44 -3.86
C THR A 314 16.37 9.87 -5.12
N TRP A 315 15.45 10.63 -5.71
CA TRP A 315 14.81 10.25 -6.98
C TRP A 315 15.82 10.10 -8.12
N MET A 316 16.73 11.06 -8.25
CA MET A 316 17.77 11.02 -9.27
C MET A 316 18.73 9.85 -9.05
N ALA A 317 19.14 9.58 -7.81
CA ALA A 317 20.01 8.45 -7.47
C ALA A 317 19.37 7.11 -7.85
N VAL A 318 18.12 6.87 -7.46
CA VAL A 318 17.36 5.66 -7.83
C VAL A 318 17.30 5.50 -9.35
N MET A 319 16.89 6.55 -10.06
CA MET A 319 16.74 6.51 -11.51
C MET A 319 18.08 6.29 -12.24
N ARG A 320 19.16 6.89 -11.74
CA ARG A 320 20.52 6.72 -12.26
C ARG A 320 20.97 5.25 -12.20
N ILE A 321 20.69 4.58 -11.08
CA ILE A 321 21.05 3.17 -10.86
C ILE A 321 20.16 2.26 -11.71
N ILE A 322 18.83 2.48 -11.73
CA ILE A 322 17.89 1.69 -12.54
C ILE A 322 18.25 1.77 -14.03
N MET A 323 18.57 2.97 -14.53
CA MET A 323 18.96 3.19 -15.93
C MET A 323 20.39 2.69 -16.25
N GLY A 324 21.15 2.25 -15.24
CA GLY A 324 22.51 1.75 -15.40
C GLY A 324 23.46 2.80 -15.98
N VAL A 325 23.34 4.06 -15.57
CA VAL A 325 24.10 5.19 -16.13
C VAL A 325 25.61 4.98 -15.99
N ASP A 326 26.05 4.52 -14.81
CA ASP A 326 27.46 4.21 -14.53
C ASP A 326 27.85 2.77 -14.91
N GLY A 327 27.02 2.08 -15.68
CA GLY A 327 27.10 0.64 -15.91
C GLY A 327 26.60 -0.16 -14.70
N TYR A 328 26.01 -1.33 -14.96
CA TYR A 328 25.45 -2.19 -13.93
C TYR A 328 26.53 -2.91 -13.11
N ALA A 329 27.22 -2.19 -12.22
CA ALA A 329 28.23 -2.71 -11.27
C ALA A 329 29.28 -3.66 -11.89
N GLY A 330 29.66 -3.45 -13.16
CA GLY A 330 30.63 -4.29 -13.88
C GLY A 330 30.02 -5.33 -14.84
N VAL A 331 28.69 -5.50 -14.87
CA VAL A 331 27.99 -6.34 -15.86
C VAL A 331 27.95 -5.65 -17.23
N GLU A 332 27.84 -4.32 -17.27
CA GLU A 332 27.84 -3.53 -18.50
C GLU A 332 28.97 -2.50 -18.48
N ALA A 333 29.62 -2.31 -19.62
CA ALA A 333 30.62 -1.27 -19.80
C ALA A 333 30.01 0.12 -19.66
N LYS A 334 30.78 1.05 -19.07
CA LYS A 334 30.37 2.45 -18.89
C LYS A 334 30.17 3.11 -20.25
N LYS A 335 28.94 3.52 -20.55
CA LYS A 335 28.60 4.23 -21.79
C LYS A 335 28.65 5.74 -21.54
N TRP A 336 29.65 6.41 -22.09
CA TRP A 336 29.83 7.86 -21.93
C TRP A 336 28.60 8.67 -22.35
N ARG A 337 27.88 8.23 -23.39
CA ARG A 337 26.64 8.87 -23.84
C ARG A 337 25.52 8.86 -22.79
N LYS A 338 25.32 7.74 -22.07
CA LYS A 338 24.32 7.65 -21.00
C LYS A 338 24.65 8.65 -19.89
N ARG A 339 25.93 8.67 -19.49
CA ARG A 339 26.45 9.57 -18.46
C ARG A 339 26.32 11.04 -18.85
N MET A 340 26.75 11.44 -20.04
CA MET A 340 26.60 12.83 -20.48
C MET A 340 25.16 13.33 -20.48
N VAL A 341 24.23 12.52 -21.00
CA VAL A 341 22.82 12.89 -21.04
C VAL A 341 22.27 12.97 -19.61
N TRP A 342 22.62 12.00 -18.75
CA TRP A 342 22.19 11.96 -17.36
C TRP A 342 22.76 13.10 -16.53
N ASP A 343 24.07 13.38 -16.60
CA ASP A 343 24.73 14.50 -15.92
C ASP A 343 24.10 15.85 -16.35
N GLY A 344 23.69 15.98 -17.62
CA GLY A 344 22.94 17.14 -18.09
C GLY A 344 21.55 17.25 -17.47
N VAL A 345 20.85 16.12 -17.27
CA VAL A 345 19.57 16.09 -16.55
C VAL A 345 19.77 16.40 -15.08
N GLU A 346 20.77 15.82 -14.41
CA GLU A 346 21.14 16.12 -13.01
C GLU A 346 21.43 17.61 -12.83
N MET A 347 22.16 18.25 -13.76
CA MET A 347 22.42 19.68 -13.71
C MET A 347 21.12 20.51 -13.82
N VAL A 348 20.23 20.17 -14.76
CA VAL A 348 18.96 20.88 -14.92
C VAL A 348 18.06 20.69 -13.70
N VAL A 349 17.95 19.44 -13.19
CA VAL A 349 17.16 19.10 -12.01
C VAL A 349 17.73 19.79 -10.77
N GLY A 350 19.06 19.81 -10.59
CA GLY A 350 19.73 20.49 -9.49
C GLY A 350 19.47 22.00 -9.48
N LEU A 351 19.40 22.66 -10.65
CA LEU A 351 19.06 24.08 -10.74
C LEU A 351 17.62 24.38 -10.30
N ILE A 352 16.69 23.45 -10.49
CA ILE A 352 15.27 23.58 -10.10
C ILE A 352 14.94 22.82 -8.81
N SER A 353 15.91 22.15 -8.19
CA SER A 353 15.71 21.29 -7.01
C SER A 353 15.03 22.03 -5.86
N PRO A 354 15.41 23.28 -5.48
CA PRO A 354 14.70 24.00 -4.41
C PRO A 354 13.22 24.27 -4.69
N ILE A 355 12.83 24.34 -5.98
CA ILE A 355 11.44 24.49 -6.39
C ILE A 355 10.73 23.14 -6.33
N LEU A 356 11.38 22.08 -6.78
CA LEU A 356 10.84 20.72 -6.78
C LEU A 356 10.69 20.15 -5.36
N ASP A 357 11.68 20.35 -4.49
CA ASP A 357 11.65 19.94 -3.08
C ASP A 357 10.50 20.60 -2.31
N ARG A 358 9.99 21.73 -2.79
CA ARG A 358 8.81 22.41 -2.23
C ARG A 358 7.50 21.90 -2.86
N ILE A 359 7.47 21.73 -4.19
CA ILE A 359 6.23 21.37 -4.91
C ILE A 359 5.88 19.89 -4.75
N ILE A 360 6.86 18.98 -4.81
CA ILE A 360 6.61 17.53 -4.80
C ILE A 360 5.94 17.07 -3.49
N PRO A 361 6.44 17.44 -2.29
CA PRO A 361 5.79 17.06 -1.04
C PRO A 361 4.39 17.67 -0.92
N HIS A 362 4.21 18.93 -1.34
CA HIS A 362 2.92 19.60 -1.33
C HIS A 362 1.89 18.91 -2.25
N LEU A 363 2.31 18.50 -3.45
CA LEU A 363 1.44 17.75 -4.35
C LEU A 363 1.06 16.41 -3.74
N LEU A 364 2.01 15.69 -3.15
CA LEU A 364 1.73 14.40 -2.53
C LEU A 364 0.80 14.55 -1.31
N SER A 365 1.05 15.54 -0.45
CA SER A 365 0.21 15.83 0.71
C SER A 365 -1.19 16.27 0.31
N SER A 366 -1.34 17.06 -0.76
CA SER A 366 -2.64 17.49 -1.28
C SER A 366 -3.50 16.34 -1.82
N GLN A 367 -2.88 15.20 -2.19
CA GLN A 367 -3.59 14.01 -2.65
C GLN A 367 -3.99 13.08 -1.49
N LEU A 368 -3.29 13.15 -0.35
CA LEU A 368 -3.60 12.41 0.88
C LEU A 368 -4.83 13.02 1.57
N THR A 369 -5.99 12.83 0.95
CA THR A 369 -7.29 13.33 1.42
C THR A 369 -8.18 12.16 1.88
N PRO A 370 -9.20 12.41 2.73
CA PRO A 370 -10.19 11.39 3.09
C PRO A 370 -10.85 10.73 1.87
N LYS A 371 -11.01 11.46 0.76
CA LYS A 371 -11.50 10.94 -0.53
C LYS A 371 -10.61 9.85 -1.12
N LEU A 372 -9.29 9.95 -0.95
CA LEU A 372 -8.37 8.90 -1.34
C LEU A 372 -8.58 7.67 -0.43
N SER A 373 -8.73 7.87 0.87
CA SER A 373 -9.01 6.80 1.84
C SER A 373 -10.30 6.05 1.49
N PHE A 374 -11.40 6.73 1.17
CA PHE A 374 -12.64 6.09 0.72
C PHE A 374 -12.43 5.26 -0.55
N ARG A 375 -11.74 5.81 -1.56
CA ARG A 375 -11.43 5.07 -2.79
C ARG A 375 -10.58 3.83 -2.53
N LEU A 376 -9.62 3.91 -1.61
CA LEU A 376 -8.79 2.77 -1.23
C LEU A 376 -9.59 1.70 -0.49
N ILE A 377 -10.50 2.10 0.40
CA ILE A 377 -11.39 1.16 1.11
C ILE A 377 -12.34 0.47 0.13
N ASP A 378 -12.97 1.21 -0.79
CA ASP A 378 -13.84 0.64 -1.82
C ASP A 378 -13.09 -0.34 -2.73
N LEU A 379 -11.85 0.00 -3.07
CA LEU A 379 -10.98 -0.87 -3.87
C LEU A 379 -10.60 -2.12 -3.08
N ALA A 380 -10.22 -1.97 -1.81
CA ALA A 380 -9.92 -3.09 -0.92
C ALA A 380 -11.15 -4.01 -0.74
N GLU A 381 -12.34 -3.46 -0.55
CA GLU A 381 -13.59 -4.21 -0.43
C GLU A 381 -13.87 -5.00 -1.72
N LYS A 382 -13.76 -4.36 -2.89
CA LYS A 382 -13.95 -5.03 -4.20
C LYS A 382 -12.91 -6.12 -4.48
N LEU A 383 -11.67 -5.92 -4.06
CA LEU A 383 -10.60 -6.90 -4.26
C LEU A 383 -10.70 -8.08 -3.30
N LEU A 384 -10.98 -7.83 -2.02
CA LEU A 384 -11.06 -8.86 -0.99
C LEU A 384 -12.39 -9.60 -1.04
N PHE A 385 -13.49 -8.90 -1.32
CA PHE A 385 -14.86 -9.41 -1.29
C PHE A 385 -15.62 -9.17 -2.62
N PRO A 386 -15.14 -9.73 -3.75
CA PRO A 386 -15.77 -9.55 -5.06
C PRO A 386 -17.19 -10.16 -5.17
N LEU A 387 -17.59 -11.02 -4.22
CA LEU A 387 -18.88 -11.73 -4.20
C LEU A 387 -19.79 -11.18 -3.09
N ASP A 388 -20.21 -9.91 -3.19
CA ASP A 388 -21.16 -9.26 -2.27
C ASP A 388 -20.86 -9.51 -0.78
N GLY A 389 -19.62 -9.27 -0.36
CA GLY A 389 -19.21 -9.40 1.04
C GLY A 389 -18.69 -10.78 1.45
N TYR A 390 -18.52 -11.72 0.52
CA TYR A 390 -17.78 -12.96 0.74
C TYR A 390 -16.40 -12.94 0.09
N PRO A 391 -15.38 -13.51 0.76
CA PRO A 391 -14.03 -13.53 0.21
C PRO A 391 -14.02 -14.34 -1.08
N GLY A 392 -13.37 -13.79 -2.10
CA GLY A 392 -13.10 -14.54 -3.33
C GLY A 392 -12.19 -15.74 -3.03
N PRO A 393 -12.17 -16.77 -3.90
CA PRO A 393 -11.12 -17.79 -3.82
C PRO A 393 -9.76 -17.09 -3.85
N THR A 394 -8.82 -17.56 -3.02
CA THR A 394 -7.45 -17.04 -3.05
C THR A 394 -6.94 -17.09 -4.49
N PRO A 395 -6.50 -15.95 -5.07
CA PRO A 395 -5.97 -15.95 -6.43
C PRO A 395 -4.91 -17.03 -6.54
N ILE A 396 -5.06 -17.91 -7.51
CA ILE A 396 -4.09 -18.96 -7.78
C ILE A 396 -2.80 -18.26 -8.16
N ASP A 397 -1.72 -18.59 -7.46
CA ASP A 397 -0.42 -18.01 -7.78
C ASP A 397 -0.05 -18.43 -9.21
N PRO A 398 0.45 -17.50 -10.05
CA PRO A 398 0.68 -17.74 -11.46
C PRO A 398 1.72 -18.85 -11.65
N THR A 399 1.53 -19.67 -12.68
CA THR A 399 2.54 -20.67 -13.03
C THR A 399 3.84 -19.97 -13.46
N PRO A 400 5.02 -20.63 -13.37
CA PRO A 400 6.27 -20.01 -13.81
C PRO A 400 6.25 -19.53 -15.26
N ALA A 401 5.51 -20.23 -16.13
CA ALA A 401 5.30 -19.83 -17.52
C ALA A 401 4.43 -18.57 -17.65
N GLU A 402 3.33 -18.48 -16.88
CA GLU A 402 2.49 -17.28 -16.81
C GLU A 402 3.24 -16.08 -16.23
N ALA A 403 4.09 -16.31 -15.23
CA ALA A 403 4.95 -15.30 -14.65
C ALA A 403 5.97 -14.75 -15.68
N ALA A 404 6.56 -15.63 -16.49
CA ALA A 404 7.44 -15.22 -17.58
C ALA A 404 6.68 -14.44 -18.67
N HIS A 405 5.44 -14.85 -18.99
CA HIS A 405 4.60 -14.11 -19.93
C HIS A 405 4.17 -12.73 -19.39
N MET A 406 3.89 -12.60 -18.08
CA MET A 406 3.65 -11.30 -17.45
C MET A 406 4.86 -10.38 -17.50
N ARG A 407 6.06 -10.95 -17.31
CA ARG A 407 7.31 -10.22 -17.45
C ARG A 407 7.48 -9.65 -18.86
N ASP A 408 7.36 -10.49 -19.90
CA ASP A 408 7.50 -10.06 -21.30
C ASP A 408 6.50 -8.96 -21.67
N ARG A 409 5.24 -9.07 -21.21
CA ARG A 409 4.24 -8.00 -21.40
C ARG A 409 4.63 -6.69 -20.71
N ALA A 410 5.10 -6.77 -19.47
CA ALA A 410 5.52 -5.59 -18.72
C ALA A 410 6.76 -4.92 -19.36
N GLU A 411 7.74 -5.72 -19.82
CA GLU A 411 8.93 -5.23 -20.52
C GLU A 411 8.56 -4.48 -21.81
N ARG A 412 7.65 -5.05 -22.61
CA ARG A 412 7.12 -4.38 -23.82
C ARG A 412 6.44 -3.07 -23.46
N ARG A 413 5.60 -3.06 -22.42
CA ARG A 413 4.87 -1.87 -22.02
C ARG A 413 5.80 -0.75 -21.55
N ILE A 414 6.83 -1.07 -20.78
CA ILE A 414 7.85 -0.08 -20.39
C ILE A 414 8.60 0.45 -21.63
N GLY A 415 8.94 -0.42 -22.58
CA GLY A 415 9.57 -0.02 -23.84
C GLY A 415 8.73 0.91 -24.72
N GLU A 416 7.40 0.85 -24.61
CA GLU A 416 6.47 1.77 -25.29
C GLU A 416 6.39 3.14 -24.60
N ILE A 417 6.56 3.19 -23.27
CA ILE A 417 6.45 4.43 -22.48
C ILE A 417 7.65 5.33 -22.68
N ILE A 418 8.85 4.74 -22.77
CA ILE A 418 10.10 5.50 -22.89
C ILE A 418 10.07 6.29 -24.22
N PRO A 419 10.13 7.64 -24.17
CA PRO A 419 10.16 8.46 -25.38
C PRO A 419 11.29 8.04 -26.31
N ARG A 420 11.02 8.03 -27.64
CA ARG A 420 12.02 7.69 -28.67
C ARG A 420 13.43 8.28 -28.46
N PRO A 421 13.60 9.58 -28.15
CA PRO A 421 14.95 10.13 -27.93
C PRO A 421 15.66 9.50 -26.72
N LEU A 422 14.93 9.26 -25.63
CA LEU A 422 15.46 8.61 -24.43
C LEU A 422 15.71 7.12 -24.66
N ARG A 423 14.86 6.44 -25.45
CA ARG A 423 15.06 5.03 -25.82
C ARG A 423 16.38 4.85 -26.56
N VAL A 424 16.69 5.71 -27.53
CA VAL A 424 17.96 5.62 -28.26
C VAL A 424 19.16 5.81 -27.32
N VAL A 425 19.04 6.60 -26.24
CA VAL A 425 20.11 6.83 -25.26
C VAL A 425 20.26 5.69 -24.26
N PHE A 426 19.17 5.34 -23.59
CA PHE A 426 19.18 4.48 -22.41
C PHE A 426 18.88 3.02 -22.74
N CYS A 427 18.03 2.75 -23.74
CA CYS A 427 17.58 1.42 -24.16
C CYS A 427 17.67 1.23 -25.69
N PRO A 428 18.88 1.29 -26.30
CA PRO A 428 19.05 1.10 -27.74
C PRO A 428 18.62 -0.29 -28.21
N GLU A 429 18.77 -1.32 -27.37
CA GLU A 429 18.32 -2.69 -27.67
C GLU A 429 17.03 -3.02 -26.92
N ASP A 430 16.17 -3.86 -27.50
CA ASP A 430 14.94 -4.31 -26.82
C ASP A 430 15.24 -5.09 -25.53
N LYS A 431 16.42 -5.71 -25.44
CA LYS A 431 16.92 -6.38 -24.24
C LYS A 431 17.21 -5.43 -23.08
N ASP A 432 17.48 -4.15 -23.36
CA ASP A 432 17.79 -3.16 -22.32
C ASP A 432 16.54 -2.79 -21.51
N ALA A 433 15.34 -2.86 -22.10
CA ALA A 433 14.08 -2.68 -21.37
C ALA A 433 13.89 -3.79 -20.32
N GLY A 434 14.27 -5.03 -20.67
CA GLY A 434 14.25 -6.15 -19.73
C GLY A 434 15.23 -6.02 -18.56
N ARG A 435 16.35 -5.30 -18.75
CA ARG A 435 17.32 -5.02 -17.67
C ARG A 435 16.75 -4.07 -16.62
N LEU A 436 15.92 -3.11 -17.03
CA LEU A 436 15.26 -2.18 -16.09
C LEU A 436 14.39 -2.90 -15.05
N MET A 437 13.92 -4.10 -15.39
CA MET A 437 13.03 -4.90 -14.54
C MET A 437 13.72 -6.10 -13.89
N GLU A 438 14.97 -6.36 -14.24
CA GLU A 438 15.63 -7.62 -13.90
C GLU A 438 15.86 -7.80 -12.40
N TRP A 439 16.10 -6.69 -11.68
CA TRP A 439 16.28 -6.69 -10.23
C TRP A 439 15.06 -7.21 -9.47
N MET A 440 13.84 -7.13 -10.04
CA MET A 440 12.61 -7.67 -9.44
C MET A 440 12.44 -9.18 -9.67
N SER A 441 13.31 -9.83 -10.44
CA SER A 441 13.08 -11.22 -10.88
C SER A 441 13.37 -12.26 -9.79
N ASP A 442 14.35 -12.02 -8.91
CA ASP A 442 14.78 -12.98 -7.90
C ASP A 442 14.03 -12.78 -6.57
N ALA A 443 13.26 -13.79 -6.17
CA ALA A 443 12.42 -13.68 -4.99
C ALA A 443 13.21 -13.65 -3.66
N GLY A 444 14.41 -14.22 -3.61
CA GLY A 444 15.28 -14.15 -2.43
C GLY A 444 15.88 -12.76 -2.24
N CYS A 445 16.27 -12.08 -3.32
CA CYS A 445 16.71 -10.70 -3.30
C CYS A 445 15.55 -9.77 -2.90
N ASN A 446 14.37 -9.95 -3.50
CA ASN A 446 13.18 -9.15 -3.19
C ASN A 446 12.73 -9.31 -1.73
N ALA A 447 12.96 -10.46 -1.09
CA ALA A 447 12.67 -10.63 0.35
C ALA A 447 13.42 -9.61 1.22
N HIS A 448 14.63 -9.21 0.81
CA HIS A 448 15.40 -8.17 1.49
C HIS A 448 14.81 -6.78 1.25
N LEU A 449 14.37 -6.48 0.01
CA LEU A 449 13.65 -5.23 -0.27
C LEU A 449 12.38 -5.13 0.58
N VAL A 450 11.58 -6.18 0.62
CA VAL A 450 10.35 -6.22 1.43
C VAL A 450 10.68 -6.10 2.93
N GLY A 451 11.78 -6.71 3.39
CA GLY A 451 12.29 -6.53 4.76
C GLY A 451 12.62 -5.07 5.08
N MET A 452 13.38 -4.38 4.22
CA MET A 452 13.71 -2.95 4.41
C MET A 452 12.47 -2.06 4.38
N ILE A 453 11.54 -2.31 3.46
CA ILE A 453 10.26 -1.60 3.37
C ILE A 453 9.45 -1.83 4.65
N LEU A 454 9.38 -3.05 5.16
CA LEU A 454 8.66 -3.37 6.39
C LEU A 454 9.26 -2.65 7.60
N VAL A 455 10.59 -2.70 7.77
CA VAL A 455 11.29 -2.04 8.89
C VAL A 455 11.05 -0.52 8.85
N SER A 456 11.28 0.11 7.69
CA SER A 456 11.09 1.56 7.54
C SER A 456 9.62 1.99 7.70
N LEU A 457 8.67 1.20 7.22
CA LEU A 457 7.25 1.49 7.37
C LEU A 457 6.81 1.37 8.83
N VAL A 458 7.26 0.34 9.55
CA VAL A 458 6.97 0.18 10.98
C VAL A 458 7.55 1.35 11.76
N ALA A 459 8.80 1.75 11.50
CA ALA A 459 9.42 2.91 12.12
C ALA A 459 8.65 4.22 11.88
N THR A 460 8.07 4.37 10.68
CA THR A 460 7.27 5.55 10.32
C THR A 460 5.91 5.58 11.02
N LEU A 461 5.21 4.44 11.07
CA LEU A 461 3.86 4.35 11.64
C LEU A 461 3.88 4.27 13.18
N LEU A 462 4.90 3.63 13.74
CA LEU A 462 5.06 3.36 15.17
C LEU A 462 6.49 3.69 15.63
N PRO A 463 6.84 4.98 15.69
CA PRO A 463 8.18 5.41 16.14
C PRO A 463 8.50 4.94 17.56
N ASP A 464 7.50 4.80 18.43
CA ASP A 464 7.69 4.33 19.82
C ASP A 464 8.30 2.93 19.91
N LEU A 465 8.19 2.11 18.85
CA LEU A 465 8.86 0.81 18.80
C LEU A 465 10.36 0.91 18.52
N VAL A 466 10.80 2.03 17.95
CA VAL A 466 12.19 2.31 17.58
C VAL A 466 12.86 3.18 18.65
N ASP A 467 12.18 4.22 19.11
CA ASP A 467 12.71 5.21 20.07
C ASP A 467 12.66 4.73 21.54
N ARG A 468 12.27 3.48 21.78
CA ARG A 468 12.18 2.88 23.12
C ARG A 468 13.53 2.85 23.87
N THR A 469 14.65 3.00 23.15
CA THR A 469 16.00 3.09 23.73
C THR A 469 16.28 4.43 24.42
N ASP A 470 15.59 5.51 24.04
CA ASP A 470 15.93 6.86 24.54
C ASP A 470 15.24 7.19 25.87
N LEU A 471 14.26 6.38 26.29
CA LEU A 471 13.61 6.50 27.60
C LEU A 471 14.46 5.89 28.73
N GLU A 472 15.38 4.97 28.43
CA GLU A 472 16.30 4.40 29.42
C GLU A 472 17.47 5.34 29.74
N ASP A 473 17.89 6.20 28.80
CA ASP A 473 18.99 7.15 28.99
C ASP A 473 18.58 8.45 29.72
N GLY A 474 17.29 8.63 30.02
CA GLY A 474 16.75 9.76 30.80
C GLY A 474 16.73 9.54 32.32
N GLN A 475 17.14 8.37 32.80
CA GLN A 475 17.24 8.03 34.22
C GLN A 475 18.60 7.39 34.55
N LEU A 476 19.69 8.14 34.36
CA LEU A 476 20.95 7.94 35.11
C LEU A 476 21.55 9.27 35.56
#